data_AF-A0A965F515-F1
#
_entry.id   AF-A0A965F515-F1
#
_cell.length_a   1.000
_cell.length_b   1.000
_cell.length_c   1.000
_cell.angle_alpha   90.00
_cell.angle_beta   90.00
_cell.angle_gamma   90.00
#
_symmetry.space_group_name_H-M   'P 1'
#
loop_
_entity.id
_entity.type
_entity.pdbx_description
1 polymer ?
#
loop_
_entity_poly.entity_id
_entity_poly.type
_entity_poly.pdbx_seq_one_letter_code
_entity_poly.pdbx_strand_id
1 'polypeptide(L)' 'MINKIVQSMADAMAGIKDGSTVLIGGFGAVGQPDQLIEGLIEQGAKNLTCVANNAARI' A
#
# COMPACT_ATOMS: atom_id res chain seq x y z
N MET A 1 10.73 22.42 -8.55
CA MET A 1 9.90 21.48 -7.75
C MET A 1 10.28 20.07 -8.18
N ILE A 2 10.38 19.10 -7.27
CA ILE A 2 10.78 17.71 -7.60
C ILE A 2 9.55 16.96 -8.15
N ASN A 3 9.72 16.25 -9.27
CA ASN A 3 8.71 15.34 -9.81
C ASN A 3 8.70 14.03 -9.01
N LYS A 4 7.53 13.60 -8.51
CA LYS A 4 7.33 12.36 -7.74
C LYS A 4 6.47 11.32 -8.47
N ILE A 5 6.13 11.55 -9.73
CA ILE A 5 5.41 10.60 -10.56
C ILE A 5 6.37 9.45 -10.91
N VAL A 6 5.94 8.22 -10.65
CA VAL A 6 6.65 7.00 -11.01
C VAL A 6 5.99 6.34 -12.23
N GLN A 7 6.74 5.49 -12.95
CA GLN A 7 6.29 4.93 -14.24
C GLN A 7 5.51 3.62 -14.07
N SER A 8 5.61 2.95 -12.92
CA SER A 8 4.94 1.67 -12.67
C SER A 8 4.54 1.49 -11.20
N MET A 9 3.65 0.52 -10.96
CA MET A 9 3.27 0.10 -9.60
C MET A 9 4.47 -0.50 -8.85
N ALA A 10 5.32 -1.27 -9.54
CA ALA A 10 6.54 -1.82 -8.95
C ALA A 10 7.49 -0.72 -8.43
N ASP A 11 7.66 0.37 -9.20
CA ASP A 11 8.44 1.54 -8.76
C ASP A 11 7.83 2.21 -7.52
N ALA A 12 6.49 2.29 -7.45
CA ALA A 12 5.79 2.83 -6.29
C ALA A 12 6.02 1.99 -5.02
N MET A 13 6.16 0.67 -5.15
CA MET A 13 6.25 -0.27 -4.03
C MET A 13 7.70 -0.63 -3.64
N ALA A 14 8.71 -0.28 -4.44
CA ALA A 14 10.11 -0.74 -4.30
C ALA A 14 10.78 -0.48 -2.94
N GLY A 15 10.25 0.45 -2.13
CA GLY A 15 10.78 0.77 -0.81
C GLY A 15 10.24 -0.08 0.34
N ILE A 16 9.19 -0.89 0.11
CA ILE A 16 8.47 -1.63 1.15
C ILE A 16 9.17 -2.97 1.41
N LYS A 17 9.49 -3.23 2.68
CA LYS A 17 10.24 -4.42 3.11
C LYS A 17 9.41 -5.27 4.05
N ASP A 18 9.79 -6.53 4.21
CA ASP A 18 9.25 -7.38 5.26
C ASP A 18 9.31 -6.70 6.63
N GLY A 19 8.25 -6.84 7.43
CA GLY A 19 8.18 -6.20 8.75
C GLY A 19 7.78 -4.71 8.74
N SER A 20 7.52 -4.11 7.58
CA SER A 20 7.11 -2.70 7.52
C SER A 20 5.74 -2.45 8.15
N THR A 21 5.57 -1.25 8.73
CA THR A 21 4.25 -0.74 9.13
C THR A 21 3.65 0.06 7.98
N VAL A 22 2.49 -0.35 7.48
CA VAL A 22 1.78 0.30 6.38
C VAL A 22 0.49 0.91 6.89
N LEU A 23 0.34 2.23 6.73
CA LEU A 23 -0.87 2.96 7.10
C LEU A 23 -1.77 3.06 5.86
N ILE A 24 -2.98 2.54 5.96
CA ILE A 24 -3.93 2.47 4.85
C ILE A 24 -5.09 3.41 5.16
N GLY A 25 -5.26 4.41 4.29
CA GLY A 25 -6.37 5.36 4.37
C GLY A 25 -7.71 4.73 3.94
N GLY A 26 -8.81 5.36 4.37
CA GLY A 26 -10.17 4.98 4.00
C GLY A 26 -11.09 4.77 5.21
N PHE A 27 -12.40 4.80 4.97
CA PHE A 27 -13.44 4.44 5.93
C PHE A 27 -14.39 3.42 5.28
N GLY A 28 -14.32 2.17 5.71
CA GLY A 28 -14.82 1.05 4.92
C GLY A 28 -14.12 1.04 3.55
N ALA A 29 -14.89 0.90 2.47
CA ALA A 29 -14.36 0.97 1.10
C ALA A 29 -14.16 2.41 0.58
N VAL A 30 -14.69 3.43 1.27
CA VAL A 30 -14.62 4.81 0.77
C VAL A 30 -13.22 5.38 1.00
N GLY A 31 -12.56 5.80 -0.09
CA GLY A 31 -11.22 6.38 -0.05
C GLY A 31 -10.10 5.37 0.16
N GLN A 32 -10.39 4.07 0.08
CA GLN A 32 -9.40 3.01 0.15
C GLN A 32 -8.57 2.97 -1.15
N PRO A 33 -7.22 2.88 -1.08
CA PRO A 33 -6.37 2.90 -2.26
C PRO A 33 -6.26 1.50 -2.89
N ASP A 34 -7.35 1.01 -3.48
CA ASP A 34 -7.46 -0.38 -3.98
C ASP A 34 -6.29 -0.83 -4.86
N GLN A 35 -5.87 0.00 -5.82
CA GLN A 35 -4.77 -0.34 -6.73
C GLN A 35 -3.41 -0.42 -6.03
N LEU A 36 -3.19 0.39 -4.98
CA LEU A 36 -1.95 0.31 -4.19
C LEU A 36 -1.96 -0.92 -3.28
N ILE A 37 -3.13 -1.36 -2.81
CA ILE A 37 -3.27 -2.59 -2.03
C ILE A 37 -2.98 -3.79 -2.92
N GLU A 38 -3.53 -3.84 -4.14
CA GLU A 38 -3.19 -4.86 -5.14
C GLU A 38 -1.69 -4.86 -5.45
N GLY A 39 -1.10 -3.68 -5.68
CA GLY A 39 0.33 -3.54 -5.90
C GLY A 39 1.19 -4.02 -4.72
N LEU A 40 0.76 -3.78 -3.48
CA LEU A 40 1.44 -4.27 -2.28
C LEU A 40 1.36 -5.79 -2.16
N ILE A 41 0.20 -6.39 -2.47
CA ILE A 41 0.02 -7.85 -2.52
C ILE A 41 0.94 -8.46 -3.58
N GLU A 42 0.98 -7.88 -4.79
CA GLU A 42 1.85 -8.32 -5.87
C GLU A 42 3.34 -8.16 -5.55
N GLN A 43 3.72 -7.07 -4.87
CA GLN A 43 5.10 -6.82 -4.44
C GLN A 43 5.59 -7.86 -3.42
N GLY A 44 4.70 -8.38 -2.57
CA GLY A 44 4.94 -9.60 -1.81
C GLY A 44 5.72 -9.47 -0.50
N ALA A 45 5.90 -8.27 0.04
CA ALA A 45 6.45 -8.10 1.38
C ALA A 45 5.61 -8.81 2.45
N LYS A 46 6.28 -9.42 3.42
CA LYS A 46 5.66 -10.28 4.45
C LYS A 46 5.77 -9.66 5.84
N ASN A 47 5.02 -10.23 6.79
CA ASN A 47 5.03 -9.81 8.20
C ASN A 47 4.74 -8.30 8.38
N LEU A 48 3.87 -7.74 7.53
CA LEU A 48 3.50 -6.33 7.58
C LEU A 48 2.61 -6.06 8.80
N THR A 49 2.79 -4.90 9.42
CA THR A 49 1.80 -4.34 10.35
C THR A 49 0.92 -3.35 9.58
N CYS A 50 -0.30 -3.75 9.26
CA CYS A 50 -1.25 -2.89 8.56
C CYS A 50 -2.12 -2.13 9.58
N VAL A 51 -2.15 -0.81 9.47
CA VAL A 51 -3.00 0.07 10.30
C VAL A 51 -4.06 0.69 9.40
N ALA A 52 -5.32 0.35 9.65
CA ALA A 52 -6.46 0.84 8.87
C ALA A 52 -7.66 1.07 9.80
N ASN A 53 -8.58 1.95 9.39
CA ASN A 53 -9.83 2.15 10.13
C ASN A 53 -10.74 0.90 10.05
N ASN A 54 -10.68 0.15 8.95
CA ASN A 54 -11.41 -1.09 8.75
C ASN A 54 -10.54 -2.11 7.99
N ALA A 55 -10.77 -3.39 8.22
CA ALA A 55 -10.03 -4.49 7.60
C ALA A 55 -10.82 -5.22 6.49
N ALA A 56 -11.62 -4.50 5.69
CA ALA A 56 -12.51 -5.13 4.72
C ALA A 56 -11.77 -5.86 3.58
N ARG A 57 -10.51 -5.49 3.29
CA ARG A 57 -9.70 -6.03 2.19
C ARG A 57 -8.19 -5.85 2.40
N ILE A 58 -7.64 -6.35 3.52
CA ILE A 58 -6.20 -6.37 3.78
C ILE A 58 -5.73 -7.81 4.02
#